data_AF-A0ABC8ZVZ4-F1
#
_entry.id   AF-A0ABC8ZVZ4-F1
#
_cell.length_a   1.000
_cell.length_b   1.000
_cell.length_c   1.000
_cell.angle_alpha   90.00
_cell.angle_beta   90.00
_cell.angle_gamma   90.00
#
_symmetry.space_group_name_H-M   'P 1'
#
loop_
_entity.id
_entity.type
_entity.pdbx_description
1 polymer ?
#
loop_
_entity_poly.entity_id
_entity_poly.type
_entity_poly.pdbx_seq_one_letter_code
_entity_poly.pdbx_strand_id
1 'polypeptide(L)'
;MAAAVSSRTHLMTMTAARPWCARRPPRPPPVRRSVAPWEKDFCESLGVPWRKVTDPCVGLNADADGSVARWDDSAAVEALLAAKRRYWAEINGGLVAPPPPVPGLYCDDVIVDVPGGGAVDPELEAEYEAALRDMEMAWEENARLREAKLRDDFVPVPTGWDVDA
;
A
#
# COMPACT_ATOMS: atom_id res chain seq x y z
N MET A 1 -44.20 -25.15 -39.01
CA MET A 1 -43.47 -23.92 -39.38
C MET A 1 -42.62 -23.54 -38.18
N ALA A 2 -41.32 -23.85 -38.20
CA ALA A 2 -40.43 -23.71 -37.06
C ALA A 2 -39.86 -22.28 -36.99
N ALA A 3 -39.97 -21.61 -35.84
CA ALA A 3 -39.37 -20.31 -35.60
C ALA A 3 -37.98 -20.51 -34.97
N ALA A 4 -36.94 -20.08 -35.68
CA ALA A 4 -35.56 -20.11 -35.20
C ALA A 4 -35.34 -18.96 -34.20
N VAL A 5 -34.99 -19.28 -32.96
CA VAL A 5 -34.51 -18.31 -31.96
C VAL A 5 -33.04 -18.03 -32.25
N SER A 6 -32.75 -16.81 -32.72
CA SER A 6 -31.40 -16.32 -32.97
C SER A 6 -30.79 -15.82 -31.66
N SER A 7 -29.94 -16.64 -31.04
CA SER A 7 -29.18 -16.26 -29.85
C SER A 7 -28.04 -15.32 -30.24
N ARG A 8 -28.24 -14.03 -29.95
CA ARG A 8 -27.24 -12.97 -30.17
C ARG A 8 -26.19 -13.02 -29.06
N THR A 9 -25.08 -13.73 -29.28
CA THR A 9 -23.92 -13.70 -28.39
C THR A 9 -23.33 -12.30 -28.33
N HIS A 10 -23.45 -11.62 -27.19
CA HIS A 10 -22.68 -10.41 -26.90
C HIS A 10 -21.25 -10.83 -26.53
N LEU A 11 -20.31 -10.62 -27.45
CA LEU A 11 -18.89 -10.55 -27.12
C LEU A 11 -18.69 -9.31 -26.25
N MET A 12 -18.56 -9.48 -24.94
CA MET A 12 -18.03 -8.44 -24.08
C MET A 12 -16.54 -8.28 -24.40
N THR A 13 -16.22 -7.25 -25.17
CA THR A 13 -14.86 -6.72 -25.26
C THR A 13 -14.43 -6.30 -23.85
N MET A 14 -13.56 -7.11 -23.24
CA MET A 14 -12.87 -6.75 -22.00
C MET A 14 -12.01 -5.50 -22.28
N THR A 15 -12.49 -4.35 -21.84
CA THR A 15 -11.72 -3.11 -21.88
C THR A 15 -10.49 -3.32 -21.00
N ALA A 16 -9.30 -3.43 -21.62
CA ALA A 16 -8.05 -3.54 -20.88
C ALA A 16 -7.98 -2.41 -19.85
N ALA A 17 -7.88 -2.76 -18.56
CA ALA A 17 -7.73 -1.79 -17.50
C ALA A 17 -6.50 -0.93 -17.81
N ARG A 18 -6.72 0.39 -17.96
CA ARG A 18 -5.62 1.31 -18.26
C ARG A 18 -4.68 1.31 -17.05
N PRO A 19 -3.35 1.22 -17.26
CA PRO A 19 -2.38 1.26 -16.17
C PRO A 19 -2.63 2.51 -15.30
N TRP A 20 -2.45 2.39 -13.99
CA TRP A 20 -2.71 3.44 -13.01
C TRP A 20 -2.14 4.81 -13.40
N CYS A 21 -0.98 4.83 -14.08
CA CYS A 21 -0.34 6.06 -14.60
C CYS A 21 -1.26 6.85 -15.59
N ALA A 22 -2.20 6.18 -16.28
CA ALA A 22 -3.11 6.78 -17.25
C ALA A 22 -4.44 7.29 -16.67
N ARG A 23 -4.70 7.09 -15.37
CA ARG A 23 -5.87 7.60 -14.63
C ARG A 23 -5.58 8.91 -13.86
N ARG A 24 -4.51 9.62 -14.19
CA ARG A 24 -4.18 10.89 -13.54
C ARG A 24 -4.96 12.05 -14.19
N PRO A 25 -5.74 12.85 -13.44
CA PRO A 25 -6.29 14.09 -13.96
C PRO A 25 -5.12 15.02 -14.41
N PRO A 26 -5.34 15.90 -15.40
CA PRO A 26 -4.32 16.86 -15.81
C PRO A 26 -3.85 17.63 -14.57
N ARG A 27 -2.54 17.62 -14.31
CA ARG A 27 -1.97 18.31 -13.15
C ARG A 27 -2.37 19.79 -13.24
N PRO A 28 -2.89 20.42 -12.18
CA PRO A 28 -2.94 21.87 -12.11
C PRO A 28 -1.53 22.44 -12.35
N PRO A 29 -1.41 23.68 -12.88
CA PRO A 29 -0.10 24.28 -13.09
C PRO A 29 0.70 24.20 -11.79
N PRO A 30 1.99 23.84 -11.86
CA PRO A 30 2.77 23.54 -10.66
C PRO A 30 2.85 24.80 -9.80
N VAL A 31 2.12 24.82 -8.69
CA VAL A 31 2.56 25.58 -7.52
C VAL A 31 3.87 24.91 -7.14
N ARG A 32 4.99 25.56 -7.44
CA ARG A 32 6.33 25.05 -7.18
C ARG A 32 6.53 24.98 -5.67
N ARG A 33 6.00 23.95 -5.02
CA ARG A 33 6.56 23.46 -3.77
C ARG A 33 7.83 22.72 -4.17
N SER A 34 8.94 23.44 -4.22
CA SER A 34 10.24 22.81 -4.35
C SER A 34 10.42 21.89 -3.15
N VAL A 35 10.65 20.62 -3.42
CA VAL A 35 11.10 19.65 -2.42
C VAL A 35 12.34 20.23 -1.74
N ALA A 36 12.42 20.11 -0.42
CA ALA A 36 13.55 20.65 0.32
C ALA A 36 14.84 19.91 -0.10
N PRO A 37 15.97 20.60 -0.33
CA PRO A 37 17.19 19.96 -0.84
C PRO A 37 17.66 18.75 -0.02
N TRP A 38 17.49 18.82 1.30
CA TRP A 38 17.89 17.74 2.22
C TRP A 38 17.14 16.42 1.95
N GLU A 39 15.90 16.45 1.45
CA GLU A 39 15.14 15.22 1.15
C GLU A 39 15.77 14.47 -0.02
N LYS A 40 16.27 15.22 -1.01
CA LYS A 40 16.98 14.65 -2.16
C LYS A 40 18.33 14.08 -1.72
N ASP A 41 19.09 14.85 -0.93
CA ASP A 41 20.40 14.44 -0.43
C ASP A 41 20.31 13.20 0.47
N PHE A 42 19.25 13.10 1.29
CA PHE A 42 18.96 11.93 2.11
C PHE A 42 18.64 10.69 1.27
N CYS A 43 17.80 10.81 0.24
CA CYS A 43 17.53 9.68 -0.64
C CYS A 43 18.80 9.21 -1.37
N GLU A 44 19.62 10.14 -1.85
CA GLU A 44 20.88 9.82 -2.52
C GLU A 44 21.89 9.17 -1.56
N SER A 45 21.97 9.61 -0.30
CA SER A 45 22.86 8.99 0.70
C SER A 45 22.47 7.55 1.06
N LEU A 46 21.18 7.22 0.98
CA LEU A 46 20.66 5.85 1.12
C LEU A 46 20.73 5.03 -0.19
N GLY A 47 21.30 5.59 -1.26
CA GLY A 47 21.40 4.91 -2.56
C GLY A 47 20.06 4.79 -3.30
N VAL A 48 19.06 5.59 -2.94
CA VAL A 48 17.74 5.62 -3.58
C VAL A 48 17.71 6.74 -4.62
N PRO A 49 17.68 6.44 -5.94
CA PRO A 49 17.63 7.47 -6.96
C PRO A 49 16.38 8.34 -6.81
N TRP A 50 16.55 9.66 -6.86
CA TRP A 50 15.44 10.63 -6.71
C TRP A 50 14.26 10.38 -7.68
N ARG A 51 14.56 9.86 -8.87
CA ARG A 51 13.55 9.45 -9.85
C ARG A 51 12.64 8.32 -9.36
N LYS A 52 13.13 7.37 -8.56
CA LYS A 52 12.28 6.30 -7.98
C LYS A 52 11.25 6.84 -6.99
N VAL A 53 11.59 7.92 -6.29
CA VAL A 53 10.72 8.57 -5.30
C VAL A 53 9.70 9.48 -5.98
N THR A 54 10.13 10.22 -7.00
CA THR A 54 9.28 11.23 -7.67
C THR A 54 8.43 10.67 -8.80
N ASP A 55 8.87 9.58 -9.42
CA ASP A 55 8.15 8.89 -10.49
C ASP A 55 7.62 7.54 -9.97
N PRO A 56 6.32 7.45 -9.65
CA PRO A 56 5.73 6.23 -9.15
C PRO A 56 5.77 5.09 -10.18
N CYS A 57 5.79 5.38 -11.49
CA CYS A 57 5.87 4.33 -12.51
C CYS A 57 7.27 3.68 -12.52
N VAL A 58 8.33 4.45 -12.25
CA VAL A 58 9.70 3.93 -12.07
C VAL A 58 9.86 3.22 -10.72
N GLY A 59 9.31 3.79 -9.64
CA GLY A 59 9.40 3.20 -8.29
C GLY A 59 8.70 1.84 -8.16
N LEU A 60 7.61 1.63 -8.91
CA LEU A 60 6.84 0.39 -8.88
C LEU A 60 7.25 -0.64 -9.95
N ASN A 61 8.36 -0.41 -10.67
CA ASN A 61 8.81 -1.23 -11.80
C ASN A 61 7.68 -1.49 -12.82
N ALA A 62 6.90 -0.46 -13.16
CA ALA A 62 5.67 -0.62 -13.94
C ALA A 62 5.87 -1.28 -15.33
N ASP A 63 7.08 -1.24 -15.86
CA ASP A 63 7.44 -1.83 -17.15
C ASP A 63 7.83 -3.32 -17.06
N ALA A 64 8.02 -3.87 -15.86
CA ALA A 64 8.33 -5.28 -15.67
C ALA A 64 7.06 -6.14 -15.66
N ASP A 65 7.12 -7.30 -16.32
CA ASP A 65 6.05 -8.30 -16.29
C ASP A 65 5.87 -8.83 -14.85
N GLY A 66 4.61 -8.91 -14.41
CA GLY A 66 4.28 -9.29 -13.02
C GLY A 66 4.43 -8.18 -11.98
N SER A 67 4.81 -6.95 -12.37
CA SER A 67 4.91 -5.83 -11.44
C SER A 67 3.58 -5.48 -10.78
N VAL A 68 3.64 -5.10 -9.51
CA VAL A 68 2.49 -4.69 -8.69
C VAL A 68 1.71 -3.54 -9.34
N ALA A 69 2.41 -2.65 -10.07
CA ALA A 69 1.78 -1.54 -10.79
C ALA A 69 0.79 -1.98 -11.90
N ARG A 70 0.87 -3.22 -12.38
CA ARG A 70 -0.01 -3.78 -13.42
C ARG A 70 -1.09 -4.71 -12.87
N TRP A 71 -1.14 -4.93 -11.56
CA TRP A 71 -2.17 -5.77 -10.95
C TRP A 71 -3.56 -5.18 -11.17
N ASP A 72 -4.52 -6.05 -11.49
CA ASP A 72 -5.92 -5.65 -11.62
C ASP A 72 -6.56 -5.51 -10.25
N ASP A 73 -6.86 -4.27 -9.87
CA ASP A 73 -7.47 -3.90 -8.59
C ASP A 73 -9.01 -3.84 -8.66
N SER A 74 -9.61 -4.24 -9.79
CA SER A 74 -11.07 -4.19 -10.00
C SER A 74 -11.86 -4.92 -8.91
N ALA A 75 -11.36 -6.08 -8.47
CA ALA A 75 -11.98 -6.86 -7.39
C ALA A 75 -11.97 -6.10 -6.05
N ALA A 76 -10.88 -5.39 -5.73
CA ALA A 76 -10.78 -4.58 -4.52
C ALA A 76 -11.76 -3.39 -4.55
N VAL A 77 -11.92 -2.75 -5.72
CA VAL A 77 -12.90 -1.67 -5.92
C VAL A 77 -14.33 -2.18 -5.70
N GLU A 78 -14.69 -3.32 -6.29
CA GLU A 78 -16.03 -3.90 -6.10
C GLU A 78 -16.30 -4.31 -4.65
N ALA A 79 -15.32 -4.90 -3.98
CA ALA A 79 -15.42 -5.25 -2.56
C ALA A 79 -15.67 -4.01 -1.69
N LEU A 80 -14.95 -2.91 -1.94
CA LEU A 80 -15.13 -1.64 -1.22
C LEU A 80 -16.51 -1.03 -1.48
N LEU A 81 -16.97 -1.01 -2.74
CA LEU A 81 -18.29 -0.50 -3.09
C LEU A 81 -19.41 -1.35 -2.48
N ALA A 82 -19.25 -2.67 -2.45
CA ALA A 82 -20.17 -3.57 -1.77
C ALA A 82 -20.21 -3.30 -0.26
N ALA A 83 -19.06 -3.14 0.39
CA ALA A 83 -18.98 -2.79 1.81
C ALA A 83 -19.65 -1.45 2.12
N LYS A 84 -19.43 -0.43 1.29
CA LYS A 84 -20.10 0.87 1.41
C LYS A 84 -21.62 0.75 1.31
N ARG A 85 -22.13 -0.06 0.38
CA ARG A 85 -23.57 -0.34 0.24
C ARG A 85 -24.14 -1.02 1.49
N ARG A 86 -23.43 -1.99 2.07
CA ARG A 86 -23.83 -2.66 3.33
C ARG A 86 -23.94 -1.66 4.48
N TYR A 87 -22.89 -0.89 4.69
CA TYR A 87 -22.84 0.13 5.75
C TYR A 87 -23.98 1.14 5.60
N TRP A 88 -24.22 1.62 4.37
CA TRP A 88 -25.31 2.56 4.11
C TRP A 88 -26.69 1.93 4.35
N ALA A 89 -26.89 0.66 4.00
CA ALA A 89 -28.14 -0.04 4.27
C ALA A 89 -28.37 -0.23 5.77
N GLU A 90 -27.34 -0.60 6.53
CA GLU A 90 -27.40 -0.79 7.98
C GLU A 90 -27.83 0.49 8.72
N ILE A 91 -27.19 1.62 8.42
CA ILE A 91 -27.52 2.89 9.09
C ILE A 91 -28.89 3.47 8.69
N ASN A 92 -29.45 3.08 7.54
CA ASN A 92 -30.72 3.59 7.03
C ASN A 92 -31.88 2.58 7.11
N GLY A 93 -31.70 1.43 7.78
CA GLY A 93 -32.73 0.40 7.92
C GLY A 93 -33.13 -0.29 6.61
N GLY A 94 -32.22 -0.33 5.63
CA GLY A 94 -32.42 -0.94 4.31
C GLY A 94 -32.29 -2.47 4.28
N LEU A 95 -32.69 -3.08 3.15
CA LEU A 95 -32.57 -4.53 2.88
C LEU A 95 -31.15 -5.04 3.11
N VAL A 96 -31.05 -6.21 3.76
CA VAL A 96 -29.79 -6.90 4.10
C VAL A 96 -28.98 -7.15 2.83
N ALA A 97 -27.91 -6.37 2.65
CA ALA A 97 -26.94 -6.62 1.62
C ALA A 97 -26.20 -7.95 1.89
N PRO A 98 -25.77 -8.69 0.85
CA PRO A 98 -25.15 -9.99 1.02
C PRO A 98 -23.95 -9.89 1.95
N PRO A 99 -23.77 -10.82 2.90
CA PRO A 99 -22.72 -10.74 3.91
C PRO A 99 -21.34 -10.66 3.25
N PRO A 100 -20.34 -10.06 3.93
CA PRO A 100 -18.96 -10.13 3.47
C PRO A 100 -18.53 -11.60 3.28
N PRO A 101 -17.61 -11.87 2.33
CA PRO A 101 -16.94 -13.16 2.31
C PRO A 101 -16.29 -13.41 3.68
N VAL A 102 -16.26 -14.68 4.10
CA VAL A 102 -15.69 -15.08 5.39
C VAL A 102 -14.25 -14.55 5.49
N PRO A 103 -13.84 -13.95 6.63
CA PRO A 103 -12.43 -13.62 6.84
C PRO A 103 -11.56 -14.86 6.59
N GLY A 104 -10.60 -14.77 5.67
CA GLY A 104 -9.78 -15.91 5.26
C GLY A 104 -10.23 -16.64 3.99
N LEU A 105 -11.39 -16.31 3.37
CA LEU A 105 -11.84 -16.98 2.13
C LEU A 105 -10.84 -16.87 0.96
N TYR A 106 -10.03 -15.81 0.94
CA TYR A 106 -8.99 -15.58 -0.06
C TYR A 106 -7.57 -15.73 0.51
N CYS A 107 -7.45 -16.13 1.77
CA CYS A 107 -6.17 -16.55 2.33
C CYS A 107 -6.08 -18.04 2.06
N ASP A 108 -5.15 -18.45 1.20
CA ASP A 108 -4.83 -19.87 1.13
C ASP A 108 -4.40 -20.31 2.52
N ASP A 109 -5.04 -21.37 3.04
CA ASP A 109 -4.54 -22.05 4.22
C ASP A 109 -3.12 -22.52 3.85
N VAL A 110 -2.11 -21.89 4.45
CA VAL A 110 -0.73 -22.39 4.36
C VAL A 110 -0.69 -23.64 5.22
N ILE A 111 -1.21 -24.74 4.66
CA ILE A 111 -0.94 -26.07 5.17
C ILE A 111 0.51 -26.29 4.81
N VAL A 112 1.38 -26.16 5.81
CA VAL A 112 2.77 -26.60 5.70
C VAL A 112 2.70 -28.12 5.61
N ASP A 113 2.48 -28.63 4.39
CA ASP A 113 2.38 -30.06 4.07
C ASP A 113 3.78 -30.70 4.20
N VAL A 114 4.27 -30.77 5.43
CA VAL A 114 5.25 -31.77 5.82
C VAL A 114 4.51 -32.73 6.74
N PRO A 115 4.29 -33.99 6.33
CA PRO A 115 3.72 -35.01 7.20
C PRO A 115 4.64 -35.15 8.42
N GLY A 116 4.23 -34.60 9.56
CA GLY A 116 5.03 -34.56 10.80
C GLY A 116 5.34 -33.18 11.36
N GLY A 117 4.83 -32.09 10.77
CA GLY A 117 5.14 -30.73 11.23
C GLY A 117 6.59 -30.41 10.88
N GLY A 118 6.79 -29.81 9.71
CA GLY A 118 8.12 -29.48 9.22
C GLY A 118 8.84 -28.66 10.27
N ALA A 119 9.90 -29.21 10.85
CA ALA A 119 10.77 -28.45 11.72
C ALA A 119 11.26 -27.25 10.92
N VAL A 120 10.96 -26.04 11.40
CA VAL A 120 11.58 -24.82 10.90
C VAL A 120 13.09 -25.06 10.97
N ASP A 121 13.80 -24.75 9.89
CA ASP A 121 15.25 -24.90 9.84
C ASP A 121 15.85 -24.23 11.09
N PRO A 122 16.57 -24.97 11.95
CA PRO A 122 17.10 -24.41 13.20
C PRO A 122 18.04 -23.22 12.96
N GLU A 123 18.66 -23.14 11.78
CA GLU A 123 19.46 -21.97 11.38
C GLU A 123 18.56 -20.74 11.13
N LEU A 124 17.45 -20.92 10.40
CA LEU A 124 16.46 -19.87 10.15
C LEU A 124 15.80 -19.38 11.45
N GLU A 125 15.47 -20.29 12.36
CA GLU A 125 14.92 -19.94 13.68
C GLU A 125 15.92 -19.13 14.51
N ALA A 126 17.20 -19.52 14.48
CA ALA A 126 18.25 -18.80 15.19
C ALA A 126 18.51 -17.40 14.59
N GLU A 127 18.46 -17.25 13.26
CA GLU A 127 18.56 -15.95 12.59
C GLU A 127 17.38 -15.04 12.97
N TYR A 128 16.15 -15.57 13.01
CA TYR A 128 14.97 -14.81 13.41
C TYR A 128 15.08 -14.31 14.85
N GLU A 129 15.47 -15.19 15.77
CA GLU A 129 15.72 -14.86 17.17
C GLU A 129 16.83 -13.81 17.34
N ALA A 130 17.89 -13.88 16.54
CA ALA A 130 18.95 -12.87 16.54
C ALA A 130 18.42 -11.52 16.03
N ALA A 131 17.66 -11.51 14.94
CA ALA A 131 17.06 -10.29 14.39
C ALA A 131 16.08 -9.61 15.36
N LEU A 132 15.30 -10.40 16.12
CA LEU A 132 14.44 -9.87 17.17
C LEU A 132 15.24 -9.18 18.28
N ARG A 133 16.35 -9.78 18.73
CA ARG A 133 17.24 -9.17 19.74
C ARG A 133 17.87 -7.88 19.24
N ASP A 134 18.33 -7.86 17.98
CA ASP A 134 18.90 -6.67 17.37
C ASP A 134 17.87 -5.54 17.26
N MET A 135 16.63 -5.87 16.88
CA MET A 135 15.53 -4.90 16.82
C MET A 135 15.20 -4.33 18.21
N GLU A 136 15.18 -5.17 19.24
CA GLU A 136 14.93 -4.74 20.62
C GLU A 136 16.04 -3.80 21.12
N MET A 137 17.31 -4.17 20.92
CA MET A 137 18.45 -3.30 21.26
C MET A 137 18.38 -1.95 20.52
N ALA A 138 18.06 -1.96 19.22
CA ALA A 138 17.91 -0.74 18.44
C ALA A 138 16.76 0.14 18.92
N TRP A 139 15.66 -0.48 19.38
CA TRP A 139 14.54 0.26 19.97
C TRP A 139 14.94 0.87 21.31
N GLU A 140 15.58 0.10 22.20
CA GLU A 140 16.07 0.62 23.48
C GLU A 140 17.06 1.77 23.30
N GLU A 141 18.00 1.63 22.36
CA GLU A 141 18.94 2.70 22.02
C GLU A 141 18.21 3.95 21.50
N ASN A 142 17.23 3.79 20.61
CA ASN A 142 16.42 4.90 20.12
C ASN A 142 15.61 5.56 21.25
N ALA A 143 15.03 4.77 22.16
CA ALA A 143 14.34 5.27 23.34
C ALA A 143 15.28 6.08 24.24
N ARG A 144 16.48 5.56 24.50
CA ARG A 144 17.53 6.26 25.25
C ARG A 144 17.99 7.55 24.55
N LEU A 145 18.19 7.52 23.23
CA LEU A 145 18.54 8.70 22.45
C LEU A 145 17.43 9.74 22.47
N ARG A 146 16.16 9.32 22.39
CA ARG A 146 15.00 10.22 22.54
C ARG A 146 14.92 10.82 23.93
N GLU A 147 15.15 10.05 24.98
CA GLU A 147 15.20 10.56 26.36
C GLU A 147 16.38 11.53 26.57
N ALA A 148 17.56 11.19 26.06
CA ALA A 148 18.73 12.08 26.09
C ALA A 148 18.50 13.37 25.31
N LYS A 149 17.82 13.29 24.15
CA LYS A 149 17.45 14.45 23.32
C LYS A 149 16.29 15.25 23.94
N LEU A 150 15.48 14.66 24.82
CA LEU A 150 14.47 15.35 25.60
C LEU A 150 15.08 16.18 26.75
N ARG A 151 16.35 15.97 27.08
CA ARG A 151 17.12 16.83 28.00
C ARG A 151 17.76 18.04 27.33
N ASP A 152 17.28 18.44 26.16
CA ASP A 152 17.75 19.66 25.52
C ASP A 152 16.99 20.85 26.11
N ASP A 153 17.74 21.85 26.56
CA ASP A 153 17.29 23.14 27.10
C ASP A 153 16.62 24.01 26.01
N PHE A 154 15.77 23.39 25.19
CA PHE A 154 15.12 23.99 24.05
C PHE A 154 14.12 25.03 24.54
N VAL A 155 14.60 26.26 24.69
CA VAL A 155 13.79 27.46 24.70
C VAL A 155 13.28 27.62 23.27
N PRO A 156 11.98 27.47 22.99
CA PRO A 156 11.46 27.68 21.65
C PRO A 156 11.75 29.13 21.26
N VAL A 157 12.69 29.33 20.35
CA VAL A 157 12.87 30.63 19.69
C VAL A 157 11.70 30.76 18.71
N PRO A 158 10.84 31.79 18.83
CA PRO A 158 9.74 31.98 17.90
C PRO A 158 10.31 32.01 16.48
N THR A 159 9.83 31.09 15.64
CA THR A 159 10.34 30.82 14.29
C THR A 159 10.02 31.94 13.29
N GLY A 160 9.63 33.13 13.77
CA GLY A 160 9.33 34.30 12.95
C GLY A 160 8.09 34.15 12.07
N TRP A 161 7.13 33.29 12.44
CA TRP A 161 5.89 33.11 11.66
C TRP A 161 4.84 34.20 11.93
N ASP A 162 5.10 35.11 12.87
CA ASP A 162 4.22 36.25 13.22
C ASP A 162 4.65 37.57 12.55
N VAL A 163 5.59 37.55 11.59
CA VAL A 163 5.89 38.74 10.78
C VAL A 163 5.15 38.66 9.46
N ASP A 164 3.87 39.05 9.49
CA ASP A 164 3.12 39.40 8.30
C ASP A 164 3.83 40.53 7.54
N ALA A 165 4.12 40.31 6.25
CA ALA A 165 4.58 41.33 5.30
C ALA A 165 3.70 41.32 4.05
#